data_AF-A0A8T5PZJ7-F1
#
_entry.id   AF-A0A8T5PZJ7-F1
#
_cell.length_a   1.000
_cell.length_b   1.000
_cell.length_c   1.000
_cell.angle_alpha   90.00
_cell.angle_beta   90.00
_cell.angle_gamma   90.00
#
_symmetry.space_group_name_H-M   'P 1'
#
loop_
_entity.id
_entity.type
_entity.pdbx_description
1 polymer ?
#
loop_
_entity_poly.entity_id
_entity_poly.type
_entity_poly.pdbx_seq_one_letter_code
_entity_poly.pdbx_strand_id
1 'polypeptide(L)'
;MKKTLKRNLTWILIAFLILLIITIILLIPSKERSFEIKDRCGPIMNLISHTIKDEAVCKTRCRSQCETIDLKYSRVEFQSMEIGCHSCTCFCKKGLFVK
;
A
#
# COMPACT_ATOMS: atom_id res chain seq x y z
N MET A 1 -25.95 -44.88 -19.47
CA MET A 1 -24.58 -44.32 -19.39
C MET A 1 -24.42 -42.84 -19.76
N LYS A 2 -25.32 -42.17 -20.51
CA LYS A 2 -25.13 -40.75 -20.90
C LYS A 2 -25.39 -39.71 -19.78
N LYS A 3 -26.19 -40.06 -18.76
CA LYS A 3 -26.57 -39.12 -17.66
C LYS A 3 -25.41 -38.81 -16.70
N THR A 4 -24.54 -39.77 -16.42
CA THR A 4 -23.39 -39.60 -15.52
C THR A 4 -22.27 -38.78 -16.16
N LEU A 5 -22.04 -38.92 -17.47
CA LEU A 5 -21.06 -38.15 -18.22
C LEU A 5 -21.40 -36.64 -18.24
N LYS A 6 -22.67 -36.29 -18.48
CA LYS A 6 -23.13 -34.88 -18.46
C LYS A 6 -22.96 -34.24 -17.08
N ARG A 7 -23.19 -34.99 -16.01
CA ARG A 7 -23.04 -34.51 -14.63
C ARG A 7 -21.59 -34.20 -14.29
N ASN A 8 -20.64 -35.03 -14.75
CA ASN A 8 -19.22 -34.79 -14.51
C ASN A 8 -18.70 -33.59 -15.32
N LEU A 9 -19.18 -33.41 -16.55
CA LEU A 9 -18.84 -32.26 -17.39
C LEU A 9 -19.28 -30.93 -16.77
N THR A 10 -20.49 -30.87 -16.19
CA THR A 10 -20.96 -29.66 -15.51
C THR A 10 -20.11 -29.28 -14.29
N TRP A 11 -19.64 -30.26 -13.51
CA TRP A 11 -18.75 -29.99 -12.36
C TRP A 11 -17.39 -29.44 -12.80
N ILE A 12 -16.83 -29.98 -13.88
CA ILE A 12 -15.56 -29.49 -14.46
C ILE A 12 -15.70 -28.04 -14.93
N LEU A 13 -16.80 -27.72 -15.61
CA LEU A 13 -17.08 -26.35 -16.06
C LEU A 13 -17.22 -25.38 -14.88
N ILE A 14 -17.91 -25.79 -13.81
CA ILE A 14 -18.07 -24.98 -12.60
C ILE A 14 -16.71 -24.75 -11.92
N ALA A 15 -15.89 -25.80 -11.77
CA ALA A 15 -14.56 -25.68 -11.18
C ALA A 15 -13.66 -24.74 -12.00
N PHE A 16 -13.72 -24.83 -13.34
CA PHE A 16 -12.98 -23.95 -14.24
C PHE A 16 -13.44 -22.50 -14.12
N LEU A 17 -14.77 -22.26 -14.04
CA LEU A 17 -15.34 -20.93 -13.86
C LEU A 17 -14.88 -20.29 -12.54
N ILE A 18 -14.90 -21.06 -11.44
CA ILE A 18 -14.42 -20.60 -10.12
C ILE A 18 -12.93 -20.25 -10.17
N LEU A 19 -12.11 -21.09 -10.80
CA LEU A 19 -10.69 -20.83 -10.96
C LEU A 19 -10.44 -19.53 -11.74
N LEU A 20 -11.21 -19.29 -12.79
CA LEU A 20 -11.14 -18.09 -13.62
C LEU A 20 -11.54 -16.83 -12.84
N ILE A 21 -12.56 -16.91 -11.98
CA ILE A 21 -12.96 -15.80 -11.10
C ILE A 21 -11.84 -15.48 -10.10
N ILE A 22 -11.24 -16.50 -9.48
CA ILE A 22 -10.14 -16.32 -8.51
C ILE A 22 -8.93 -15.66 -9.17
N THR A 23 -8.54 -16.08 -10.38
CA THR A 23 -7.42 -15.48 -11.10
C THR A 23 -7.72 -14.01 -11.44
N ILE A 24 -8.92 -13.69 -11.94
CA ILE A 24 -9.31 -12.30 -12.21
C ILE A 24 -9.20 -11.43 -10.95
N ILE A 25 -9.68 -11.91 -9.80
CA ILE A 25 -9.61 -11.16 -8.53
C ILE A 25 -8.15 -10.92 -8.11
N LEU A 26 -7.26 -11.91 -8.30
CA LEU A 26 -5.83 -11.80 -7.99
C LEU A 26 -5.09 -10.81 -8.91
N LEU A 27 -5.58 -10.62 -10.15
CA LEU A 27 -5.00 -9.72 -11.15
C LEU A 27 -5.39 -8.24 -10.96
N ILE A 28 -6.36 -7.92 -10.09
CA ILE A 28 -6.77 -6.52 -9.86
C ILE A 28 -5.68 -5.81 -9.04
N PRO A 29 -5.00 -4.78 -9.60
CA PRO A 29 -3.97 -4.05 -8.87
C PRO A 29 -4.59 -3.32 -7.67
N SER A 30 -4.02 -3.51 -6.48
CA SER A 30 -4.47 -2.78 -5.29
C SER A 30 -4.15 -1.30 -5.46
N LYS A 31 -5.16 -0.44 -5.54
CA LYS A 31 -4.97 1.02 -5.63
C LYS A 31 -4.24 1.52 -4.39
N GLU A 32 -3.03 2.04 -4.58
CA GLU A 32 -2.28 2.70 -3.50
C GLU A 32 -2.95 4.04 -3.17
N ARG A 33 -3.02 4.36 -1.88
CA ARG A 33 -3.36 5.70 -1.39
C ARG A 33 -2.07 6.41 -1.01
N SER A 34 -1.91 7.63 -1.48
CA SER A 34 -0.81 8.51 -1.10
C SER A 34 -1.27 9.69 -0.26
N PHE A 35 -0.40 10.15 0.63
CA PHE A 35 -0.56 11.39 1.37
C PHE A 35 0.81 11.98 1.72
N GLU A 36 0.84 13.30 1.92
CA GLU A 36 2.07 14.02 2.26
C GLU A 36 2.13 14.31 3.76
N ILE A 37 3.27 14.03 4.37
CA ILE A 37 3.63 14.46 5.71
C ILE A 37 4.52 15.69 5.59
N LYS A 38 3.98 16.85 6.00
CA LYS A 38 4.75 18.09 6.05
C LYS A 38 5.74 18.04 7.21
N ASP A 39 7.02 18.27 6.92
CA ASP A 39 8.01 18.53 7.96
C ASP A 39 7.69 19.87 8.64
N ARG A 40 7.90 19.91 9.96
CA ARG A 40 7.91 21.17 10.70
C ARG A 40 9.37 21.56 10.81
N CYS A 41 9.77 22.55 10.02
CA CYS A 41 11.08 23.13 10.10
C CYS A 41 11.01 24.59 10.56
N GLY A 42 12.02 25.00 11.32
CA GLY A 42 12.11 26.36 11.85
C GLY A 42 13.53 26.69 12.29
N PRO A 43 13.88 27.99 12.36
CA PRO A 43 15.21 28.40 12.78
C PRO A 43 15.38 28.19 14.30
N ILE A 44 16.41 27.44 14.69
CA ILE A 44 16.85 27.29 16.09
C ILE A 44 18.36 27.54 16.11
N MET A 45 18.80 28.61 16.77
CA MET A 45 20.22 28.95 16.97
C MET A 45 21.08 28.79 15.69
N ASN A 46 20.78 29.56 14.64
CA ASN A 46 21.45 29.53 13.33
C ASN A 46 21.42 28.20 12.55
N LEU A 47 20.69 27.18 13.01
CA LEU A 47 20.46 25.92 12.32
C LEU A 47 18.96 25.78 11.99
N ILE A 48 18.62 25.18 10.86
CA ILE A 48 17.24 24.79 10.57
C ILE A 48 16.98 23.47 11.28
N SER A 49 16.07 23.48 12.25
CA SER A 49 15.67 22.26 12.94
C SER A 49 14.61 21.54 12.11
N HIS A 50 14.90 20.31 11.70
CA HIS A 50 13.96 19.45 10.98
C HIS A 50 13.35 18.43 11.93
N THR A 51 12.03 18.29 11.87
CA THR A 51 11.34 17.21 12.58
C THR A 51 11.52 15.88 11.84
N ILE A 52 11.60 15.93 10.51
CA ILE A 52 11.94 14.81 9.64
C ILE A 52 13.38 15.01 9.20
N LYS A 53 14.33 14.40 9.90
CA LYS A 53 15.77 14.59 9.64
C LYS A 53 16.29 13.78 8.46
N ASP A 54 15.64 12.66 8.17
CA ASP A 54 16.12 11.66 7.23
C ASP A 54 14.97 10.76 6.75
N GLU A 55 15.25 9.97 5.71
CA GLU A 55 14.30 9.04 5.13
C GLU A 55 13.80 7.98 6.13
N ALA A 56 14.63 7.56 7.10
CA ALA A 56 14.23 6.55 8.08
C ALA A 56 13.17 7.09 9.05
N VAL A 57 13.26 8.36 9.46
CA VAL A 57 12.22 9.05 10.23
C VAL A 57 10.92 9.15 9.41
N CYS A 58 11.03 9.55 8.13
CA CYS A 58 9.90 9.63 7.21
C CYS A 58 9.20 8.26 7.05
N LYS A 59 9.97 7.19 6.82
CA LYS A 59 9.47 5.80 6.73
C LYS A 59 8.73 5.35 7.98
N THR A 60 9.28 5.63 9.16
CA THR A 60 8.67 5.25 10.44
C THR A 60 7.32 5.93 10.64
N ARG A 61 7.25 7.23 10.31
CA ARG A 61 5.98 7.99 10.36
C ARG A 61 4.97 7.51 9.35
N CYS A 62 5.37 7.27 8.10
CA CYS A 62 4.49 6.71 7.08
C CYS A 62 3.92 5.36 7.52
N ARG A 63 4.74 4.49 8.11
CA ARG A 63 4.29 3.18 8.60
C ARG A 63 3.21 3.33 9.67
N SER A 64 3.46 4.15 10.68
CA SER A 64 2.49 4.41 11.75
C SER A 64 1.19 5.03 11.20
N GLN A 65 1.27 5.99 10.28
CA GLN A 65 0.06 6.58 9.70
C GLN A 65 -0.73 5.61 8.82
N CYS A 66 -0.06 4.79 8.00
CA CYS A 66 -0.73 3.75 7.22
C CYS A 66 -1.48 2.80 8.15
N GLU A 67 -0.86 2.38 9.26
CA GLU A 67 -1.47 1.49 10.26
C GLU A 67 -2.69 2.13 10.93
N THR A 68 -2.66 3.43 11.25
CA THR A 68 -3.81 4.16 11.82
C THR A 68 -5.04 4.18 10.91
N ILE A 69 -4.85 4.07 9.59
CA ILE A 69 -5.95 4.05 8.60
C ILE A 69 -6.21 2.63 8.05
N ASP A 70 -5.78 1.59 8.78
CA ASP A 70 -5.94 0.18 8.43
C ASP A 70 -5.37 -0.18 7.04
N LEU A 71 -4.31 0.50 6.61
CA LEU A 71 -3.56 0.19 5.39
C LEU A 71 -2.16 -0.34 5.74
N LYS A 72 -1.59 -1.11 4.82
CA LYS A 72 -0.19 -1.56 4.94
C LYS A 72 0.74 -0.54 4.27
N TYR A 73 1.85 -0.25 4.94
CA TYR A 73 2.94 0.51 4.34
C TYR A 73 3.42 -0.17 3.04
N SER A 74 3.57 0.62 1.97
CA SER A 74 4.09 0.15 0.68
C SER A 74 5.49 0.72 0.45
N ARG A 75 5.58 2.05 0.29
CA ARG A 75 6.81 2.78 0.01
C ARG A 75 6.72 4.22 0.48
N VAL A 76 7.84 4.93 0.40
CA VAL A 76 7.95 6.34 0.73
C VAL A 76 8.79 7.05 -0.32
N GLU A 77 8.41 8.29 -0.65
CA GLU A 77 9.22 9.19 -1.45
C GLU A 77 9.64 10.36 -0.55
N PHE A 78 10.93 10.41 -0.22
CA PHE A 78 11.51 11.45 0.61
C PHE A 78 12.22 12.47 -0.29
N GLN A 79 11.89 13.75 -0.11
CA GLN A 79 12.53 14.85 -0.79
C GLN A 79 13.30 15.68 0.24
N SER A 80 14.62 15.51 0.25
CA SER A 80 15.53 16.35 1.03
C SER A 80 15.69 17.71 0.34
N MET A 81 15.52 18.78 1.09
CA MET A 81 15.83 20.13 0.64
C MET A 81 17.02 20.64 1.45
N GLU A 82 18.09 21.08 0.79
CA GLU A 82 19.24 21.70 1.47
C GLU A 82 18.84 23.03 2.14
N ILE A 83 17.85 23.71 1.56
CA ILE A 83 17.32 24.98 2.04
C ILE A 83 15.79 24.82 2.14
N GLY A 84 15.28 24.70 3.37
CA GLY A 84 13.84 24.56 3.64
C GLY A 84 13.42 23.19 4.16
N CYS A 85 12.13 23.04 4.47
CA CYS A 85 11.58 21.84 5.09
C CYS A 85 11.67 20.62 4.16
N HIS A 86 12.00 19.46 4.70
CA HIS A 86 11.94 18.23 3.91
C HIS A 86 10.48 17.84 3.63
N SER A 87 10.24 17.11 2.54
CA SER A 87 8.92 16.58 2.22
C SER A 87 8.93 15.06 2.20
N CYS A 88 7.81 14.47 2.58
CA CYS A 88 7.65 13.03 2.77
C CYS A 88 6.31 12.59 2.19
N THR A 89 6.32 11.86 1.09
CA THR A 89 5.11 11.29 0.48
C THR A 89 5.00 9.82 0.83
N CYS A 90 3.98 9.45 1.59
CA CYS A 90 3.72 8.09 2.02
C CYS A 90 2.81 7.39 1.02
N PHE A 91 3.08 6.12 0.72
CA PHE A 91 2.22 5.28 -0.08
C PHE A 91 1.78 4.07 0.74
N CYS A 92 0.47 3.93 0.91
CA CYS A 92 -0.15 2.83 1.63
C CYS A 92 -1.01 2.00 0.68
N LYS A 93 -0.98 0.68 0.84
CA LYS A 93 -1.81 -0.26 0.08
C LYS A 93 -2.81 -0.95 0.99
N LYS A 94 -3.98 -1.30 0.46
CA LYS A 94 -4.89 -2.19 1.18
C LYS A 94 -4.15 -3.51 1.40
N GLY A 95 -3.99 -3.90 2.66
CA GLY A 95 -3.47 -5.23 2.96
C GLY A 95 -4.46 -6.27 2.48
N LEU A 96 -4.02 -7.26 1.71
CA LEU A 96 -4.70 -8.55 1.62
C LEU A 96 -4.61 -9.19 3.02
N PHE A 97 -5.50 -8.78 3.91
CA PHE A 97 -5.80 -9.52 5.13
C PHE A 97 -6.80 -10.59 4.73
N VAL A 98 -6.28 -11.78 4.40
CA VAL A 98 -7.02 -13.01 4.66
C VAL A 98 -7.03 -13.12 6.18
N LYS A 99 -8.14 -12.72 6.80
CA LYS A 99 -8.40 -12.96 8.22
C LYS A 99 -9.01 -14.34 8.37
#